data_AF-A0AAX3K6F9-F1
#
_entry.id   AF-A0AAX3K6F9-F1
#
_cell.length_a   1.000
_cell.length_b   1.000
_cell.length_c   1.000
_cell.angle_alpha   90.00
_cell.angle_beta   90.00
_cell.angle_gamma   90.00
#
_symmetry.space_group_name_H-M   'P 1'
#
loop_
_entity.id
_entity.type
_entity.pdbx_description
1 polymer ?
#
loop_
_entity_poly.entity_id
_entity_poly.type
_entity_poly.pdbx_seq_one_letter_code
_entity_poly.pdbx_strand_id
1 'polypeptide(L)'
;MKYKFTGESDMTKEERAKKWFKNIKNAEDINIEKKVEICNVAAKWTALILIGLVIVEFILLSMINNGAILNYFADILNGMSKDLHGRGQYKILAIAGVSVSLPLIILPLIIAISFRNKYIKSKAENYLYRK
;
A
#
# COMPACT_ATOMS: atom_id res chain seq x y z
N MET A 1 30.24 -6.54 24.25
CA MET A 1 28.95 -7.13 23.82
C MET A 1 28.39 -6.23 22.73
N LYS A 2 28.67 -6.53 21.44
CA LYS A 2 28.22 -5.72 20.29
C LYS A 2 26.89 -6.28 19.82
N TYR A 3 25.80 -5.55 20.03
CA TYR A 3 24.52 -5.86 19.40
C TYR A 3 24.68 -5.66 17.90
N LYS A 4 24.70 -6.77 17.17
CA LYS A 4 24.70 -6.82 15.71
C LYS A 4 23.25 -6.65 15.26
N PHE A 5 22.81 -5.41 15.07
CA PHE A 5 21.59 -5.11 14.33
C PHE A 5 21.77 -5.68 12.93
N THR A 6 21.12 -6.82 12.69
CA THR A 6 21.24 -7.59 11.45
C THR A 6 20.03 -7.21 10.61
N GLY A 7 20.27 -6.63 9.43
CA GLY A 7 19.30 -6.67 8.34
C GLY A 7 18.45 -5.42 8.10
N GLU A 8 19.06 -4.23 8.07
CA GLU A 8 18.56 -3.16 7.19
C GLU A 8 19.37 -3.21 5.89
N SER A 9 19.25 -4.33 5.18
CA SER A 9 19.66 -4.40 3.78
C SER A 9 18.58 -3.69 3.00
N ASP A 10 18.91 -2.62 2.29
CA ASP A 10 18.12 -2.19 1.16
C ASP A 10 17.75 -3.43 0.35
N MET A 11 16.46 -3.77 0.33
CA MET A 11 15.96 -4.99 -0.31
C MET A 11 16.32 -4.90 -1.79
N THR A 12 17.39 -5.56 -2.21
CA THR A 12 17.80 -5.60 -3.60
C THR A 12 16.67 -6.23 -4.43
N LYS A 13 16.56 -5.85 -5.71
CA LYS A 13 15.48 -6.32 -6.58
C LYS A 13 15.44 -7.85 -6.67
N GLU A 14 16.59 -8.49 -6.60
CA GLU A 14 16.75 -9.95 -6.59
C GLU A 14 16.25 -10.60 -5.30
N GLU A 15 16.66 -10.08 -4.13
CA GLU A 15 16.18 -10.60 -2.83
C GLU A 15 14.67 -10.39 -2.67
N ARG A 16 14.16 -9.26 -3.17
CA ARG A 16 12.71 -8.99 -3.24
C ARG A 16 12.02 -10.03 -4.11
N ALA A 17 12.57 -10.35 -5.28
CA ALA A 17 12.03 -11.37 -6.16
C ALA A 17 12.05 -12.76 -5.51
N LYS A 18 13.17 -13.19 -4.91
CA LYS A 18 13.27 -14.46 -4.18
C LYS A 18 12.22 -14.56 -3.08
N LYS A 19 12.03 -13.50 -2.28
CA LYS A 19 11.03 -13.46 -1.21
C LYS A 19 9.60 -13.61 -1.74
N TRP A 20 9.29 -13.02 -2.89
CA TRP A 20 7.96 -13.08 -3.49
C TRP A 20 7.67 -14.43 -4.16
N PHE A 21 8.71 -15.06 -4.70
CA PHE A 21 8.63 -16.37 -5.36
C PHE A 21 8.80 -17.56 -4.41
N LYS A 22 9.24 -17.36 -3.15
CA LYS A 22 9.48 -18.42 -2.16
C LYS A 22 8.27 -19.34 -1.94
N ASN A 23 7.05 -18.83 -2.10
CA ASN A 23 5.80 -19.58 -1.89
C ASN A 23 5.26 -20.23 -3.18
N ILE A 24 5.98 -20.16 -4.30
CA ILE A 24 5.56 -20.69 -5.60
C ILE A 24 6.34 -21.98 -5.89
N LYS A 25 5.62 -23.11 -6.02
CA LYS A 25 6.22 -24.37 -6.47
C LYS A 25 6.74 -24.20 -7.91
N ASN A 26 7.90 -24.78 -8.22
CA ASN A 26 8.62 -24.67 -9.51
C ASN A 26 9.19 -23.26 -9.83
N ALA A 27 9.36 -22.41 -8.82
CA ALA A 27 10.05 -21.14 -9.01
C ALA A 27 11.53 -21.31 -9.38
N GLU A 28 12.17 -22.44 -9.07
CA GLU A 28 13.59 -22.70 -9.37
C GLU A 28 13.90 -22.75 -10.87
N ASP A 29 12.94 -23.18 -11.70
CA ASP A 29 13.09 -23.26 -13.16
C ASP A 29 13.08 -21.90 -13.90
N ILE A 30 12.76 -20.82 -13.17
CA ILE A 30 12.68 -19.46 -13.69
C ILE A 30 13.97 -18.70 -13.36
N ASN A 31 14.64 -18.17 -14.39
CA ASN A 31 15.85 -17.35 -14.23
C ASN A 31 15.58 -16.13 -13.33
N ILE A 32 16.57 -15.72 -12.54
CA ILE A 32 16.45 -14.62 -11.57
C ILE A 32 16.13 -13.28 -12.27
N GLU A 33 16.67 -13.03 -13.45
CA GLU A 33 16.36 -11.84 -14.26
C GLU A 33 14.87 -11.77 -14.61
N LYS A 34 14.28 -12.90 -15.01
CA LYS A 34 12.84 -12.97 -15.32
C LYS A 34 11.97 -12.82 -14.09
N LYS A 35 12.40 -13.36 -12.94
CA LYS A 35 11.73 -13.13 -11.65
C LYS A 35 11.72 -11.64 -11.29
N VAL A 36 12.83 -10.94 -11.49
CA VAL A 36 12.94 -9.49 -11.23
C VAL A 36 12.05 -8.69 -12.19
N GLU A 37 12.02 -9.02 -13.47
CA GLU A 37 11.17 -8.37 -14.47
C GLU A 37 9.67 -8.51 -14.12
N ILE A 38 9.23 -9.74 -13.81
CA ILE A 38 7.86 -10.03 -13.38
C ILE A 38 7.53 -9.27 -12.09
N CYS A 39 8.44 -9.24 -11.11
CA CYS A 39 8.25 -8.51 -9.87
C CYS A 39 8.14 -7.00 -10.10
N ASN A 40 8.93 -6.42 -11.00
CA ASN A 40 8.92 -5.00 -11.29
C ASN A 40 7.61 -4.58 -11.96
N VAL A 41 7.17 -5.36 -12.96
CA VAL A 41 5.88 -5.15 -13.63
C VAL A 41 4.74 -5.32 -12.63
N ALA A 42 4.74 -6.40 -11.83
CA ALA A 42 3.73 -6.63 -10.81
C ALA A 42 3.71 -5.49 -9.76
N ALA A 43 4.87 -4.99 -9.33
CA ALA A 43 4.96 -3.87 -8.39
C ALA A 43 4.35 -2.59 -8.97
N LYS A 44 4.66 -2.27 -10.24
CA LYS A 44 4.10 -1.10 -10.93
C LYS A 44 2.58 -1.20 -11.05
N TRP A 45 2.05 -2.33 -11.51
CA TRP A 45 0.60 -2.56 -11.60
C TRP A 45 -0.08 -2.52 -10.22
N THR A 46 0.54 -3.12 -9.21
CA THR A 46 0.01 -3.11 -7.83
C THR A 46 -0.04 -1.68 -7.28
N ALA A 47 0.98 -0.86 -7.54
CA ALA A 47 1.00 0.55 -7.12
C ALA A 47 -0.09 1.37 -7.84
N LEU A 48 -0.27 1.17 -9.14
CA LEU A 48 -1.34 1.83 -9.91
C LEU A 48 -2.74 1.45 -9.38
N ILE A 49 -2.97 0.16 -9.11
CA ILE A 49 -4.24 -0.32 -8.53
C ILE A 49 -4.46 0.28 -7.16
N LEU A 50 -3.43 0.34 -6.31
CA LEU A 50 -3.53 0.93 -4.97
C LEU A 50 -3.90 2.41 -5.04
N ILE A 51 -3.22 3.19 -5.88
CA ILE A 51 -3.52 4.61 -6.08
C ILE A 51 -4.96 4.79 -6.59
N GLY A 52 -5.35 4.00 -7.59
CA GLY A 52 -6.72 4.03 -8.12
C GLY A 52 -7.78 3.69 -7.06
N LEU A 53 -7.54 2.67 -6.22
CA LEU A 53 -8.47 2.27 -5.18
C LEU A 53 -8.62 3.35 -4.11
N VAL A 54 -7.52 3.96 -3.68
CA VAL A 54 -7.53 5.08 -2.70
C VAL A 54 -8.32 6.27 -3.26
N ILE A 55 -8.16 6.61 -4.54
CA ILE A 55 -8.93 7.70 -5.17
C ILE A 55 -10.43 7.38 -5.18
N VAL A 56 -10.79 6.15 -5.56
CA VAL A 56 -12.19 5.71 -5.58
C VAL A 56 -12.80 5.73 -4.18
N GLU A 57 -12.09 5.23 -3.17
CA GLU A 57 -12.51 5.29 -1.78
C GLU A 57 -12.68 6.73 -1.29
N PHE A 58 -11.77 7.64 -1.67
CA PHE A 58 -11.85 9.05 -1.33
C PHE A 58 -13.09 9.73 -1.96
N ILE A 59 -13.37 9.44 -3.23
CA ILE A 59 -14.59 9.93 -3.91
C ILE A 59 -15.84 9.39 -3.22
N LEU A 60 -15.85 8.09 -2.88
CA LEU A 60 -16.98 7.45 -2.20
C LEU A 60 -17.25 8.09 -0.83
N LEU A 61 -16.20 8.36 -0.05
CA LEU A 61 -16.32 9.11 1.20
C LEU A 61 -16.81 10.54 1.02
N SER A 62 -16.41 11.19 -0.07
CA SER A 62 -16.86 12.55 -0.40
C SER A 62 -18.36 12.60 -0.69
N MET A 63 -18.91 11.53 -1.28
CA MET A 63 -20.34 11.40 -1.57
C MET A 63 -21.15 10.94 -0.35
N ILE A 64 -20.56 10.14 0.54
CA ILE A 64 -21.23 9.62 1.74
C ILE A 64 -21.61 10.76 2.70
N ASN A 65 -22.82 10.69 3.25
CA ASN A 65 -23.40 11.71 4.13
C ASN A 65 -23.33 13.14 3.55
N ASN A 66 -23.46 13.31 2.23
CA ASN A 66 -23.43 14.64 1.58
C ASN A 66 -22.14 15.43 1.87
N GLY A 67 -21.02 14.71 2.02
CA GLY A 67 -19.75 15.28 2.39
C GLY A 67 -19.67 15.72 3.86
N ALA A 68 -20.56 15.27 4.75
CA ALA A 68 -20.54 15.67 6.18
C ALA A 68 -19.18 15.42 6.85
N ILE A 69 -18.48 14.35 6.48
CA ILE A 69 -17.12 14.07 6.98
C ILE A 69 -16.16 15.16 6.49
N LEU A 70 -16.19 15.50 5.20
CA LEU A 70 -15.36 16.56 4.63
C LEU A 70 -15.73 17.95 5.17
N ASN A 71 -17.01 18.22 5.38
CA ASN A 71 -17.49 19.46 6.00
C ASN A 71 -17.04 19.55 7.46
N TYR A 72 -17.07 18.45 8.21
CA TYR A 72 -16.52 18.40 9.56
C TYR A 72 -15.01 18.67 9.57
N PHE A 73 -14.26 18.09 8.62
CA PHE A 73 -12.85 18.43 8.43
C PHE A 73 -12.65 19.90 8.03
N ALA A 74 -13.49 20.44 7.14
CA ALA A 74 -13.44 21.83 6.71
C ALA A 74 -13.74 22.79 7.86
N ASP A 75 -14.70 22.47 8.73
CA ASP A 75 -15.04 23.23 9.92
C ASP A 75 -13.90 23.20 10.95
N ILE A 76 -13.22 22.05 11.12
CA ILE A 76 -12.02 21.98 11.96
C ILE A 76 -10.88 22.84 11.36
N LEU A 77 -10.64 22.76 10.06
CA LEU A 77 -9.62 23.55 9.37
C LEU A 77 -9.93 25.06 9.39
N ASN A 78 -11.20 25.42 9.23
CA ASN A 78 -11.69 26.79 9.35
C ASN A 78 -11.66 27.28 10.80
N GLY A 79 -11.85 26.39 11.77
CA GLY A 79 -11.62 26.67 13.19
C GLY A 79 -10.14 26.94 13.48
N MET A 80 -9.23 26.19 12.86
CA MET A 80 -7.79 26.43 12.98
C MET A 80 -7.33 27.77 12.39
N SER A 81 -7.91 28.20 11.26
CA SER A 81 -7.54 29.48 10.66
C SER A 81 -7.97 30.68 11.53
N LYS A 82 -8.99 30.48 12.39
CA LYS A 82 -9.47 31.48 13.35
C LYS A 82 -8.83 31.37 14.73
N ASP A 83 -8.46 30.16 15.16
CA ASP A 83 -8.01 29.85 16.52
C ASP A 83 -6.58 29.27 16.52
N LEU A 84 -5.61 30.10 16.14
CA LEU A 84 -4.20 29.72 16.02
C LEU A 84 -3.50 29.47 17.38
N HIS A 85 -4.21 29.57 18.51
CA HIS A 85 -3.61 29.63 19.86
C HIS A 85 -3.73 28.32 20.68
N GLY A 86 -4.52 27.33 20.24
CA GLY A 86 -4.80 26.13 21.01
C GLY A 86 -3.98 24.89 20.61
N ARG A 87 -2.85 24.62 21.29
CA ARG A 87 -2.01 23.41 21.11
C ARG A 87 -2.79 22.08 21.21
N GLY A 88 -3.94 22.08 21.88
CA GLY A 88 -4.82 20.91 22.02
C GLY A 88 -5.64 20.56 20.77
N GLN A 89 -6.01 21.54 19.95
CA GLN A 89 -6.84 21.32 18.75
C GLN A 89 -6.09 20.55 17.65
N TYR A 90 -4.81 20.88 17.46
CA TYR A 90 -3.93 20.14 16.55
C TYR A 90 -3.84 18.65 16.91
N LYS A 91 -3.79 18.32 18.21
CA LYS A 91 -3.70 16.94 18.69
C LYS A 91 -4.98 16.16 18.41
N ILE A 92 -6.15 16.79 18.60
CA ILE A 92 -7.45 16.18 18.27
C ILE A 92 -7.58 15.96 16.76
N LEU A 93 -7.22 16.95 15.95
CA LEU A 93 -7.24 16.83 14.49
C LEU A 93 -6.29 15.74 14.00
N ALA A 94 -5.07 15.67 14.51
CA ALA A 94 -4.12 14.63 14.14
C ALA A 94 -4.67 13.23 14.46
N ILE A 95 -5.28 13.06 15.64
CA ILE A 95 -5.90 11.78 16.04
C ILE A 95 -7.09 11.45 15.13
N ALA A 96 -7.98 12.40 14.85
CA ALA A 96 -9.13 12.18 13.98
C ALA A 96 -8.71 11.86 12.54
N GLY A 97 -7.74 12.61 12.00
CA GLY A 97 -7.19 12.38 10.67
C GLY A 97 -6.52 11.02 10.54
N VAL A 98 -5.72 10.61 11.52
CA VAL A 98 -5.12 9.27 11.56
C VAL A 98 -6.21 8.20 11.68
N SER A 99 -7.19 8.38 12.56
CA SER A 99 -8.26 7.40 12.77
C SER A 99 -9.10 7.15 11.51
N VAL A 100 -9.37 8.18 10.72
CA VAL A 100 -10.14 8.06 9.47
C VAL A 100 -9.28 7.54 8.33
N SER A 101 -8.02 7.97 8.23
CA SER A 101 -7.12 7.54 7.15
C SER A 101 -6.62 6.11 7.31
N LEU A 102 -6.45 5.62 8.53
CA LEU A 102 -5.89 4.30 8.79
C LEU A 102 -6.68 3.15 8.11
N PRO A 103 -8.02 3.03 8.25
CA PRO A 103 -8.78 2.02 7.54
C PRO A 103 -8.77 2.21 6.02
N LEU A 104 -8.72 3.45 5.53
CA LEU A 104 -8.67 3.78 4.10
C LEU A 104 -7.34 3.46 3.43
N ILE A 105 -6.27 3.26 4.21
CA ILE A 105 -4.98 2.83 3.66
C ILE A 105 -4.81 1.32 3.83
N ILE A 106 -5.26 0.77 4.95
CA ILE A 106 -5.14 -0.67 5.24
C ILE A 106 -5.97 -1.50 4.27
N LEU A 107 -7.21 -1.10 3.98
CA LEU A 107 -8.10 -1.83 3.10
C LEU A 107 -7.55 -1.97 1.66
N PRO A 108 -7.14 -0.88 0.96
CA PRO A 108 -6.54 -0.98 -0.36
C PRO A 108 -5.21 -1.71 -0.35
N LEU A 109 -4.42 -1.61 0.74
CA LEU A 109 -3.18 -2.38 0.87
C LEU A 109 -3.43 -3.89 0.87
N ILE A 110 -4.40 -4.37 1.66
CA ILE A 110 -4.72 -5.81 1.75
C ILE A 110 -5.17 -6.34 0.37
N ILE A 111 -6.02 -5.58 -0.32
CA ILE A 111 -6.52 -5.93 -1.66
C ILE A 111 -5.37 -5.95 -2.66
N ALA A 112 -4.53 -4.91 -2.66
CA ALA A 112 -3.38 -4.79 -3.56
C ALA A 112 -2.35 -5.92 -3.34
N ILE A 113 -2.04 -6.28 -2.09
CA ILE A 113 -1.13 -7.38 -1.76
C ILE A 113 -1.72 -8.73 -2.24
N SER A 114 -3.01 -8.95 -2.01
CA SER A 114 -3.71 -10.16 -2.45
C SER A 114 -3.71 -10.29 -3.97
N PHE A 115 -3.97 -9.19 -4.67
CA PHE A 115 -3.89 -9.12 -6.13
C PHE A 115 -2.49 -9.44 -6.63
N ARG A 116 -1.46 -8.83 -6.03
CA ARG A 116 -0.06 -9.09 -6.39
C ARG A 116 0.31 -10.55 -6.24
N ASN A 117 -0.06 -11.17 -5.12
CA ASN A 117 0.22 -12.58 -4.86
C ASN A 117 -0.46 -13.50 -5.90
N LYS A 118 -1.72 -13.23 -6.25
CA LYS A 118 -2.43 -13.96 -7.31
C LYS A 118 -1.79 -13.76 -8.69
N TYR A 119 -1.44 -12.52 -9.02
CA TYR A 119 -0.83 -12.17 -10.31
C TYR A 119 0.52 -12.85 -10.52
N ILE A 120 1.41 -12.80 -9.52
CA ILE A 120 2.73 -13.44 -9.61
C ILE A 120 2.57 -14.96 -9.73
N LYS A 121 1.68 -15.57 -8.94
CA LYS A 121 1.40 -17.01 -9.02
C LYS A 121 0.92 -17.42 -10.41
N SER A 122 -0.08 -16.72 -10.95
CA SER A 122 -0.63 -17.01 -12.29
C SER A 122 0.39 -16.79 -13.42
N LYS A 123 1.24 -15.76 -13.32
CA LYS A 123 2.32 -15.52 -14.30
C LYS A 123 3.42 -16.58 -14.22
N ALA A 124 3.78 -17.01 -13.02
CA ALA A 124 4.76 -18.08 -12.83
C ALA A 124 4.25 -19.42 -13.40
N GLU A 125 3.01 -19.80 -13.09
CA GLU A 125 2.37 -21.01 -13.62
C GLU A 125 2.27 -20.98 -15.16
N ASN A 126 1.84 -19.86 -15.75
CA ASN A 126 1.78 -19.70 -17.21
C ASN A 126 3.15 -19.81 -17.88
N TYR A 127 4.21 -19.29 -17.25
CA TYR A 127 5.57 -19.37 -17.81
C TYR A 127 6.08 -20.81 -17.81
N LEU A 128 5.79 -21.56 -16.75
CA LEU A 128 6.16 -22.97 -16.64
C LEU A 128 5.38 -23.87 -17.61
N TYR A 129 4.12 -23.58 -17.88
CA TYR A 129 3.30 -24.35 -18.84
C TYR A 129 3.71 -24.11 -20.30
N ARG A 130 4.34 -22.96 -20.59
CA ARG A 130 4.72 -22.56 -21.96
C ARG A 130 6.19 -22.90 -22.30
N LYS A 131 6.93 -23.50 -21.36
CA LYS A 131 8.31 -23.98 -21.53
C LYS A 131 8.29 -25.48 -21.75
#